data_AF-A0A9P4WTM4-F1
#
_entry.id   AF-A0A9P4WTM4-F1
#
_cell.length_a   1.000
_cell.length_b   1.000
_cell.length_c   1.000
_cell.angle_alpha   90.00
_cell.angle_beta   90.00
_cell.angle_gamma   90.00
#
_symmetry.space_group_name_H-M   'P 1'
#
loop_
_entity.id
_entity.type
_entity.pdbx_description
1 polymer ?
#
loop_
_entity_poly.entity_id
_entity_poly.type
_entity_poly.pdbx_seq_one_letter_code
_entity_poly.pdbx_strand_id
1 'polypeptide(L)'
;MKPAVLVSVLLASLGVASAAAVPLVDHAADGHHLDARKPPTKRPGQQPAPAAPVPRPESPAKPAPGKPGKSLGKTCKQIVLLRQQEEEDDSEGSAVARSLHSKLSKRAFKGSKGPQGPCKVSNFISGTYESSGKEAKENPNAPMYGWKNLDVCTDQSWYKGDTSPALKANVKFMQTEHVLEWQTIEEFFGPYLEKHFAKTQFTSPDPNDMQGSARAKTNWCGAWSTSWVFPGQNRFALKAGGPEKTPFQWIADAYPSKEKYRNEFTLLQRGSNSVKGRLFNDDSIFAEADKKEKKGVKKGMTSLVKDEPRLAIARLRDVVGARRYLGDAKVRKFMGDVKIRLQTRFDEIETALGKPENVREIAAPRGSTKGPRKVDVWVKRDLGKLWDVFMNNKWVDAKNKQQKFMEKWILQIKNKHCTAAMIKALPKDKSKDTPQQSEKREVCEDYTAMVKGWKDAQKSPFTAPWTALKDPAGDRHTPPTKVV
;
A
#
# COMPACT_ATOMS: atom_id res chain seq x y z
N MET A 1 15.39 -68.08 -23.32
CA MET A 1 15.15 -67.54 -21.96
C MET A 1 15.78 -66.16 -21.84
N LYS A 2 14.96 -65.11 -21.91
CA LYS A 2 15.18 -63.70 -21.51
C LYS A 2 13.77 -63.13 -21.27
N PRO A 3 13.41 -62.54 -20.13
CA PRO A 3 12.11 -61.92 -19.99
C PRO A 3 12.18 -60.45 -20.42
N ALA A 4 11.18 -60.05 -21.22
CA ALA A 4 10.91 -58.67 -21.57
C ALA A 4 10.19 -57.96 -20.41
N VAL A 5 10.66 -56.77 -20.05
CA VAL A 5 10.01 -55.90 -19.05
C VAL A 5 9.04 -54.98 -19.79
N LEU A 6 7.74 -55.21 -19.58
CA LEU A 6 6.65 -54.32 -19.98
C LEU A 6 6.61 -53.12 -19.01
N VAL A 7 6.68 -51.90 -19.55
CA VAL A 7 6.41 -50.66 -18.81
C VAL A 7 4.95 -50.28 -19.03
N SER A 8 4.11 -50.49 -18.02
CA SER A 8 2.72 -50.01 -18.00
C SER A 8 2.68 -48.59 -17.43
N VAL A 9 2.33 -47.62 -18.26
CA VAL A 9 1.95 -46.25 -17.86
C VAL A 9 0.47 -46.28 -17.47
N LEU A 10 0.17 -46.07 -16.18
CA LEU A 10 -1.20 -45.91 -15.69
C LEU A 10 -1.41 -44.46 -15.25
N LEU A 11 -2.17 -43.73 -16.06
CA LEU A 11 -2.84 -42.50 -15.67
C LEU A 11 -3.90 -42.83 -14.60
N ALA A 12 -3.86 -42.14 -13.47
CA ALA A 12 -4.98 -42.07 -12.55
C ALA A 12 -5.22 -40.61 -12.15
N SER A 13 -6.17 -40.01 -12.86
CA SER A 13 -6.84 -38.76 -12.54
C SER A 13 -7.89 -39.00 -11.46
N LEU A 14 -7.73 -38.41 -10.27
CA LEU A 14 -8.78 -38.26 -9.27
C LEU A 14 -8.72 -36.84 -8.68
N GLY A 15 -9.49 -35.94 -9.28
CA GLY A 15 -9.87 -34.66 -8.68
C GLY A 15 -11.21 -34.83 -7.98
N VAL A 16 -11.21 -34.94 -6.66
CA VAL A 16 -12.42 -34.83 -5.84
C VAL A 16 -12.60 -33.36 -5.49
N ALA A 17 -13.63 -32.74 -6.07
CA ALA A 17 -14.08 -31.40 -5.72
C ALA A 17 -14.96 -31.49 -4.46
N SER A 18 -14.47 -30.96 -3.33
CA SER A 18 -15.33 -30.66 -2.17
C SER A 18 -15.82 -29.22 -2.29
N ALA A 19 -17.07 -29.06 -2.71
CA ALA A 19 -17.82 -27.82 -2.59
C ALA A 19 -18.30 -27.68 -1.14
N ALA A 20 -17.73 -26.73 -0.40
CA ALA A 20 -18.30 -26.24 0.85
C ALA A 20 -19.01 -24.91 0.55
N ALA A 21 -20.34 -24.95 0.57
CA ALA A 21 -21.20 -23.79 0.47
C ALA A 21 -21.00 -22.86 1.68
N VAL A 22 -20.74 -21.58 1.40
CA VAL A 22 -20.83 -20.50 2.39
C VAL A 22 -22.19 -19.82 2.17
N PRO A 23 -23.04 -19.68 3.20
CA PRO A 23 -24.30 -18.97 3.03
C PRO A 23 -24.05 -17.47 2.81
N LEU A 24 -24.64 -16.95 1.74
CA LEU A 24 -24.85 -15.52 1.53
C LEU A 24 -25.76 -15.00 2.66
N VAL A 25 -25.30 -14.00 3.40
CA VAL A 25 -26.17 -13.20 4.27
C VAL A 25 -26.58 -11.97 3.46
N ASP A 26 -27.86 -11.94 3.09
CA ASP A 26 -28.55 -10.76 2.57
C ASP A 26 -28.60 -9.67 3.65
N HIS A 27 -28.09 -8.48 3.33
CA HIS A 27 -28.45 -7.27 4.05
C HIS A 27 -29.36 -6.43 3.14
N ALA A 28 -30.66 -6.65 3.35
CA ALA A 28 -31.71 -5.77 2.85
C ALA A 28 -31.55 -4.37 3.46
N ALA A 29 -31.67 -3.39 2.59
CA ALA A 29 -31.76 -1.98 2.90
C ALA A 29 -33.18 -1.62 3.37
N ASP A 30 -33.23 -0.47 4.05
CA ASP A 30 -34.29 0.53 4.06
C ASP A 30 -35.03 0.76 5.37
N GLY A 31 -34.95 2.02 5.81
CA GLY A 31 -35.62 2.56 6.97
C GLY A 31 -35.25 4.03 7.18
N HIS A 32 -35.41 4.89 6.16
CA HIS A 32 -35.41 6.33 6.36
C HIS A 32 -36.76 6.95 6.01
N HIS A 33 -37.31 7.54 7.06
CA HIS A 33 -38.52 8.32 7.25
C HIS A 33 -38.89 9.25 6.09
N LEU A 34 -40.19 9.24 5.78
CA LEU A 34 -40.91 10.19 4.93
C LEU A 34 -41.06 11.52 5.68
N ASP A 35 -40.63 12.62 5.06
CA ASP A 35 -41.01 13.98 5.45
C ASP A 35 -42.04 14.57 4.47
N ALA A 36 -43.03 15.23 5.07
CA ALA A 36 -44.29 15.63 4.47
C ALA A 36 -44.17 16.77 3.44
N ARG A 37 -44.84 16.60 2.30
CA ARG A 37 -45.06 17.66 1.30
C ARG A 37 -46.19 18.59 1.75
N LYS A 38 -45.93 19.90 1.76
CA LYS A 38 -46.96 20.95 1.81
C LYS A 38 -47.56 21.22 0.42
N PRO A 39 -48.85 21.58 0.33
CA PRO A 39 -49.55 21.81 -0.95
C PRO A 39 -49.24 23.19 -1.57
N PRO A 40 -49.34 23.33 -2.90
CA PRO A 40 -49.05 24.58 -3.59
C PRO A 40 -50.23 25.57 -3.57
N THR A 41 -49.89 26.83 -3.32
CA THR A 41 -50.80 27.98 -3.33
C THR A 41 -50.99 28.51 -4.76
N LYS A 42 -52.24 28.71 -5.19
CA LYS A 42 -52.60 29.41 -6.44
C LYS A 42 -52.27 30.90 -6.34
N ARG A 43 -51.78 31.50 -7.42
CA ARG A 43 -51.91 32.95 -7.69
C ARG A 43 -52.11 33.23 -9.20
N PRO A 44 -52.74 34.38 -9.54
CA PRO A 44 -53.53 34.60 -10.74
C PRO A 44 -52.75 35.27 -11.88
N GLY A 45 -53.34 35.21 -13.07
CA GLY A 45 -52.74 35.56 -14.36
C GLY A 45 -52.35 37.02 -14.60
N GLN A 46 -51.63 37.21 -15.70
CA GLN A 46 -51.36 38.50 -16.33
C GLN A 46 -51.18 38.34 -17.85
N GLN A 47 -51.39 39.46 -18.55
CA GLN A 47 -51.93 39.66 -19.90
C GLN A 47 -51.07 39.21 -21.11
N PRO A 48 -51.69 39.10 -22.31
CA PRO A 48 -51.01 38.75 -23.54
C PRO A 48 -50.11 39.89 -24.07
N ALA A 49 -48.91 39.53 -24.52
CA ALA A 49 -47.98 40.42 -25.21
C ALA A 49 -48.29 40.52 -26.72
N PRO A 50 -47.96 41.64 -27.39
CA PRO A 50 -48.31 41.90 -28.79
C PRO A 50 -47.45 41.10 -29.79
N ALA A 51 -47.99 40.92 -31.00
CA ALA A 51 -47.43 40.15 -32.10
C ALA A 51 -46.05 40.63 -32.58
N ALA A 52 -45.20 39.66 -32.92
CA ALA A 52 -43.85 39.85 -33.43
C ALA A 52 -43.82 40.37 -34.88
N PRO A 53 -42.85 41.24 -35.25
CA PRO A 53 -42.64 41.66 -36.63
C PRO A 53 -41.92 40.59 -37.46
N VAL A 54 -42.26 40.56 -38.75
CA VAL A 54 -41.82 39.62 -39.80
C VAL A 54 -40.30 39.67 -40.02
N PRO A 55 -39.61 38.52 -40.20
CA PRO A 55 -38.16 38.49 -40.42
C PRO A 55 -37.77 38.91 -41.83
N ARG A 56 -36.70 39.72 -41.91
CA ARG A 56 -36.03 40.16 -43.14
C ARG A 56 -35.04 39.06 -43.61
N PRO A 57 -34.83 38.81 -44.91
CA PRO A 57 -33.91 37.79 -45.38
C PRO A 57 -32.45 38.27 -45.22
N GLU A 58 -31.65 37.57 -44.41
CA GLU A 58 -30.20 37.75 -44.34
C GLU A 58 -29.49 36.90 -45.41
N SER A 59 -28.55 37.53 -46.11
CA SER A 59 -27.66 36.91 -47.09
C SER A 59 -26.73 35.86 -46.47
N PRO A 60 -26.27 34.86 -47.24
CA PRO A 60 -25.53 33.72 -46.70
C PRO A 60 -24.16 34.13 -46.14
N ALA A 61 -23.96 33.85 -44.85
CA ALA A 61 -22.71 34.09 -44.14
C ALA A 61 -21.57 33.20 -44.67
N LYS A 62 -20.42 33.85 -44.90
CA LYS A 62 -19.13 33.21 -45.21
C LYS A 62 -18.74 32.21 -44.10
N PRO A 63 -18.16 31.04 -44.42
CA PRO A 63 -17.76 30.06 -43.41
C PRO A 63 -16.68 30.65 -42.50
N ALA A 64 -16.94 30.69 -41.20
CA ALA A 64 -15.95 31.10 -40.21
C ALA A 64 -14.82 30.05 -40.13
N PRO A 65 -13.56 30.47 -39.89
CA PRO A 65 -12.43 29.55 -39.74
C PRO A 65 -12.69 28.60 -38.56
N GLY A 66 -12.63 27.30 -38.82
CA GLY A 66 -12.86 26.27 -37.81
C GLY A 66 -11.91 26.46 -36.62
N LYS A 67 -12.48 26.47 -35.41
CA LYS A 67 -11.70 26.45 -34.16
C LYS A 67 -10.69 25.30 -34.20
N PRO A 68 -9.40 25.54 -33.90
CA PRO A 68 -8.41 24.48 -33.83
C PRO A 68 -8.89 23.43 -32.81
N GLY A 69 -9.01 22.18 -33.27
CA GLY A 69 -9.48 21.06 -32.47
C GLY A 69 -8.69 20.95 -31.16
N LYS A 70 -9.41 20.74 -30.05
CA LYS A 70 -8.82 20.54 -28.72
C LYS A 70 -7.78 19.41 -28.75
N SER A 71 -6.52 19.83 -28.59
CA SER A 71 -5.31 19.13 -28.16
C SER A 71 -5.09 17.67 -28.55
N LEU A 72 -4.04 17.49 -29.37
CA LEU A 72 -3.12 16.36 -29.34
C LEU A 72 -2.92 15.85 -27.91
N GLY A 73 -3.18 14.57 -27.64
CA GLY A 73 -2.99 13.96 -26.32
C GLY A 73 -1.61 14.23 -25.71
N LYS A 74 -1.53 14.23 -24.37
CA LYS A 74 -0.28 14.48 -23.62
C LYS A 74 0.81 13.49 -24.05
N THR A 75 1.99 14.00 -24.38
CA THR A 75 3.17 13.16 -24.65
C THR A 75 3.64 12.46 -23.39
N CYS A 76 4.40 11.37 -23.53
CA CYS A 76 4.93 10.66 -22.37
C CYS A 76 5.84 11.55 -21.48
N LYS A 77 6.62 12.45 -22.10
CA LYS A 77 7.39 13.48 -21.38
C LYS A 77 6.49 14.43 -20.57
N GLN A 78 5.37 14.88 -21.14
CA GLN A 78 4.39 15.71 -20.43
C GLN A 78 3.72 14.95 -19.29
N ILE A 79 3.41 13.66 -19.48
CA ILE A 79 2.87 12.79 -18.43
C ILE A 79 3.85 12.67 -17.26
N VAL A 80 5.13 12.48 -17.54
CA VAL A 80 6.18 12.41 -16.52
C VAL A 80 6.25 13.72 -15.70
N LEU A 81 6.17 14.88 -16.36
CA LEU A 81 6.17 16.18 -15.69
C LEU A 81 4.89 16.38 -14.85
N LEU A 82 3.73 16.03 -15.37
CA LEU A 82 2.46 16.12 -14.63
C LEU A 82 2.47 15.25 -13.38
N ARG A 83 3.03 14.04 -13.47
CA ARG A 83 3.18 13.15 -12.33
C ARG A 83 4.10 13.73 -11.26
N GLN A 84 5.16 14.43 -11.66
CA GLN A 84 6.04 15.13 -10.72
C GLN A 84 5.28 16.23 -9.98
N GLN A 85 4.47 17.00 -10.70
CA GLN A 85 3.65 18.07 -10.12
C GLN A 85 2.57 17.52 -9.18
N GLU A 86 1.86 16.44 -9.57
CA GLU A 86 0.86 15.78 -8.72
C GLU A 86 1.48 15.37 -7.38
N GLU A 87 2.71 14.86 -7.38
CA GLU A 87 3.42 14.41 -6.19
C GLU A 87 3.95 15.55 -5.31
N GLU A 88 4.41 16.66 -5.91
CA GLU A 88 4.81 17.87 -5.18
C GLU A 88 3.60 18.52 -4.49
N ASP A 89 2.47 18.61 -5.19
CA ASP A 89 1.22 19.15 -4.64
C ASP A 89 0.62 18.27 -3.54
N ASP A 90 0.72 16.96 -3.71
CA ASP A 90 0.33 15.97 -2.71
C ASP A 90 1.21 16.07 -1.44
N SER A 91 2.45 16.56 -1.56
CA SER A 91 3.35 16.81 -0.43
C SER A 91 2.99 18.05 0.41
N GLU A 92 2.41 19.08 -0.20
CA GLU A 92 2.02 20.32 0.48
C GLU A 92 0.52 20.34 0.90
N GLY A 93 -0.35 19.64 0.17
CA GLY A 93 -1.80 19.84 0.24
C GLY A 93 -2.62 18.71 0.87
N SER A 94 -2.30 17.44 0.63
CA SER A 94 -3.21 16.32 0.94
C SER A 94 -2.79 15.52 2.18
N ALA A 95 -3.69 15.38 3.16
CA ALA A 95 -3.46 14.54 4.35
C ALA A 95 -3.18 13.06 4.01
N VAL A 96 -3.56 12.61 2.81
CA VAL A 96 -3.40 11.23 2.33
C VAL A 96 -2.03 10.99 1.69
N ALA A 97 -1.46 11.97 1.01
CA ALA A 97 -0.12 11.84 0.41
C ALA A 97 1.00 12.40 1.30
N ARG A 98 0.67 13.32 2.22
CA ARG A 98 1.42 13.50 3.45
C ARG A 98 1.55 12.19 4.25
N SER A 99 0.76 11.15 3.96
CA SER A 99 0.66 9.96 4.81
C SER A 99 1.66 8.84 4.59
N LEU A 100 2.11 8.60 3.34
CA LEU A 100 2.76 7.33 3.05
C LEU A 100 4.28 7.45 2.85
N HIS A 101 4.79 8.50 2.22
CA HIS A 101 6.23 8.63 1.93
C HIS A 101 6.94 9.84 2.54
N SER A 102 6.24 10.88 2.99
CA SER A 102 6.85 12.06 3.66
C SER A 102 6.81 12.01 5.19
N LYS A 103 6.13 11.02 5.79
CA LYS A 103 6.13 10.73 7.25
C LYS A 103 7.27 9.83 7.73
N LEU A 104 8.10 9.43 6.80
CA LEU A 104 9.18 8.49 6.95
C LEU A 104 10.38 9.11 7.70
N SER A 105 10.56 10.44 7.66
CA SER A 105 11.45 11.14 8.60
C SER A 105 10.68 11.52 9.87
N LYS A 106 11.17 11.11 11.04
CA LYS A 106 10.99 11.71 12.39
C LYS A 106 10.06 12.94 12.44
N ARG A 107 8.75 12.76 12.27
CA ARG A 107 7.76 13.82 12.46
C ARG A 107 6.53 13.19 13.10
N ALA A 108 6.47 13.30 14.42
CA ALA A 108 5.18 13.52 15.07
C ALA A 108 4.43 14.56 14.20
N PHE A 109 3.24 14.23 13.71
CA PHE A 109 2.49 15.14 12.85
C PHE A 109 2.47 16.52 13.48
N LYS A 110 2.99 17.52 12.78
CA LYS A 110 2.83 18.91 13.18
C LYS A 110 1.34 19.25 13.02
N GLY A 111 0.56 19.10 14.10
CA GLY A 111 -0.87 19.42 14.16
C GLY A 111 -1.81 18.33 14.67
N SER A 112 -1.37 17.09 14.91
CA SER A 112 -2.22 16.09 15.56
C SER A 112 -2.16 16.26 17.08
N LYS A 113 -3.25 16.76 17.67
CA LYS A 113 -3.39 16.90 19.13
C LYS A 113 -3.74 15.56 19.82
N GLY A 114 -3.03 14.47 19.52
CA GLY A 114 -3.31 13.17 20.12
C GLY A 114 -2.22 12.12 19.86
N PRO A 115 -2.21 11.02 20.64
CA PRO A 115 -1.25 9.94 20.43
C PRO A 115 -1.40 9.33 19.04
N GLN A 116 -0.29 9.18 18.33
CA GLN A 116 -0.25 8.63 16.98
C GLN A 116 0.53 7.33 17.01
N GLY A 117 -0.18 6.22 16.89
CA GLY A 117 0.37 4.87 16.86
C GLY A 117 -0.71 3.84 17.19
N PRO A 118 -0.42 2.55 17.01
CA PRO A 118 -1.35 1.47 17.38
C PRO A 118 -1.81 1.65 18.82
N CYS A 119 -3.10 1.40 19.08
CA CYS A 119 -3.68 1.55 20.41
C CYS A 119 -3.44 2.92 21.08
N LYS A 120 -3.28 4.01 20.30
CA LYS A 120 -2.99 5.36 20.82
C LYS A 120 -1.67 5.43 21.60
N VAL A 121 -0.66 4.67 21.19
CA VAL A 121 0.69 4.72 21.77
C VAL A 121 1.56 5.69 20.97
N SER A 122 2.00 6.79 21.59
CA SER A 122 2.70 7.90 20.89
C SER A 122 4.21 7.71 20.69
N ASN A 123 4.84 6.77 21.40
CA ASN A 123 6.28 6.50 21.33
C ASN A 123 6.61 5.26 20.47
N PHE A 124 5.66 4.78 19.66
CA PHE A 124 5.86 3.66 18.74
C PHE A 124 6.41 4.16 17.40
N ILE A 125 7.69 4.53 17.40
CA ILE A 125 8.37 5.18 16.26
C ILE A 125 9.59 4.38 15.80
N SER A 126 9.85 4.37 14.50
CA SER A 126 11.06 3.78 13.91
C SER A 126 12.30 4.64 14.18
N GLY A 127 13.49 4.03 13.97
CA GLY A 127 14.74 4.76 13.89
C GLY A 127 14.75 5.77 12.73
N THR A 128 15.60 6.81 12.83
CA THR A 128 15.68 7.85 11.80
C THR A 128 16.32 7.35 10.51
N TYR A 129 15.96 7.97 9.39
CA TYR A 129 16.59 7.84 8.09
C TYR A 129 16.31 9.08 7.24
N GLU A 130 17.11 9.26 6.18
CA GLU A 130 16.90 10.36 5.26
C GLU A 130 15.79 10.03 4.26
N SER A 131 14.77 10.88 4.21
CA SER A 131 13.83 10.91 3.09
C SER A 131 14.55 11.44 1.86
N SER A 132 14.32 10.83 0.68
CA SER A 132 14.72 11.24 -0.68
C SER A 132 15.99 12.08 -0.89
N GLY A 133 16.88 11.68 -1.80
CA GLY A 133 17.95 12.55 -2.32
C GLY A 133 19.15 12.77 -1.40
N LYS A 134 18.96 12.82 -0.08
CA LYS A 134 20.04 12.80 0.91
C LYS A 134 20.60 11.40 1.12
N GLU A 135 19.76 10.36 1.18
CA GLU A 135 20.26 8.98 1.29
C GLU A 135 21.10 8.59 0.07
N ALA A 136 20.78 9.10 -1.14
CA ALA A 136 21.62 8.87 -2.32
C ALA A 136 23.04 9.48 -2.19
N LYS A 137 23.19 10.55 -1.39
CA LYS A 137 24.49 11.17 -1.08
C LYS A 137 25.19 10.44 0.06
N GLU A 138 24.47 10.14 1.13
CA GLU A 138 25.03 9.55 2.35
C GLU A 138 25.24 8.01 2.24
N ASN A 139 24.54 7.36 1.31
CA ASN A 139 24.63 5.93 1.01
C ASN A 139 24.78 5.75 -0.51
N PRO A 140 25.97 6.05 -1.06
CA PRO A 140 26.21 6.03 -2.51
C PRO A 140 26.10 4.62 -3.12
N ASN A 141 26.02 3.57 -2.30
CA ASN A 141 25.92 2.17 -2.71
C ASN A 141 24.48 1.64 -2.61
N ALA A 142 23.49 2.49 -2.28
CA ALA A 142 22.10 2.10 -2.25
C ALA A 142 21.64 1.67 -3.66
N PRO A 143 21.16 0.42 -3.84
CA PRO A 143 20.72 -0.07 -5.14
C PRO A 143 19.50 0.69 -5.64
N MET A 144 19.54 1.09 -6.90
CA MET A 144 18.48 1.86 -7.57
C MET A 144 17.55 0.96 -8.39
N TYR A 145 16.25 1.23 -8.26
CA TYR A 145 15.17 0.52 -8.95
C TYR A 145 14.20 1.51 -9.58
N GLY A 146 13.95 1.36 -10.88
CA GLY A 146 13.11 2.29 -11.64
C GLY A 146 13.21 2.08 -13.14
N TRP A 147 12.40 2.80 -13.89
CA TRP A 147 12.43 2.78 -15.35
C TRP A 147 13.65 3.55 -15.88
N LYS A 148 14.32 3.05 -16.93
CA LYS A 148 15.49 3.75 -17.48
C LYS A 148 15.11 5.02 -18.24
N ASN A 149 14.08 4.94 -19.05
CA ASN A 149 13.56 6.06 -19.84
C ASN A 149 12.13 6.38 -19.39
N LEU A 150 11.97 7.50 -18.70
CA LEU A 150 10.67 7.91 -18.16
C LEU A 150 9.79 8.51 -19.24
N ASP A 151 10.39 9.27 -20.15
CA ASP A 151 9.77 10.02 -21.24
C ASP A 151 9.45 9.15 -22.47
N VAL A 152 9.78 7.87 -22.44
CA VAL A 152 9.41 6.88 -23.46
C VAL A 152 8.50 5.82 -22.83
N CYS A 153 7.21 5.88 -23.17
CA CYS A 153 6.18 5.04 -22.55
C CYS A 153 6.21 3.59 -23.05
N THR A 154 6.72 3.37 -24.27
CA THR A 154 6.95 2.06 -24.86
C THR A 154 8.19 1.34 -24.30
N ASP A 155 9.14 2.07 -23.71
CA ASP A 155 10.34 1.46 -23.15
C ASP A 155 10.06 0.81 -21.78
N GLN A 156 10.27 -0.50 -21.69
CA GLN A 156 10.09 -1.28 -20.46
C GLN A 156 11.43 -1.68 -19.82
N SER A 157 12.52 -1.00 -20.18
CA SER A 157 13.83 -1.19 -19.57
C SER A 157 13.83 -0.70 -18.13
N TRP A 158 14.46 -1.49 -17.24
CA TRP A 158 14.38 -1.34 -15.79
C TRP A 158 15.78 -1.40 -15.16
N TYR A 159 16.07 -0.48 -14.24
CA TYR A 159 17.23 -0.56 -13.35
C TYR A 159 16.95 -1.61 -12.28
N LYS A 160 17.82 -2.62 -12.20
CA LYS A 160 17.68 -3.74 -11.28
C LYS A 160 18.81 -3.71 -10.26
N GLY A 161 18.73 -2.77 -9.32
CA GLY A 161 19.72 -2.58 -8.28
C GLY A 161 21.03 -2.00 -8.78
N ASP A 162 20.96 -1.15 -9.80
CA ASP A 162 22.11 -0.43 -10.34
C ASP A 162 22.61 0.60 -9.31
N THR A 163 23.93 0.78 -9.23
CA THR A 163 24.59 1.71 -8.29
C THR A 163 25.49 2.71 -8.99
N SER A 164 25.47 2.72 -10.33
CA SER A 164 26.40 3.50 -11.14
C SER A 164 26.27 5.02 -10.88
N PRO A 165 27.39 5.77 -10.92
CA PRO A 165 27.37 7.22 -10.71
C PRO A 165 26.55 8.00 -11.73
N ALA A 166 26.46 7.55 -13.00
CA ALA A 166 25.72 8.24 -14.07
C ALA A 166 24.20 8.29 -13.78
N LEU A 167 23.67 7.26 -13.14
CA LEU A 167 22.30 7.21 -12.63
C LEU A 167 22.00 8.25 -11.56
N LYS A 168 23.04 8.69 -10.82
CA LYS A 168 22.89 9.61 -9.70
C LYS A 168 22.47 11.02 -10.15
N ALA A 169 22.68 11.37 -11.43
CA ALA A 169 22.18 12.61 -12.02
C ALA A 169 20.62 12.67 -12.06
N ASN A 170 19.94 11.52 -12.05
CA ASN A 170 18.48 11.40 -12.08
C ASN A 170 17.84 11.13 -10.70
N VAL A 171 18.59 11.33 -9.60
CA VAL A 171 18.15 11.05 -8.21
C VAL A 171 16.88 11.82 -7.80
N LYS A 172 16.55 12.93 -8.47
CA LYS A 172 15.32 13.69 -8.16
C LYS A 172 14.03 12.85 -8.26
N PHE A 173 14.02 11.79 -9.06
CA PHE A 173 12.87 10.90 -9.25
C PHE A 173 12.87 9.67 -8.33
N MET A 174 13.83 9.59 -7.42
CA MET A 174 14.04 8.45 -6.54
C MET A 174 13.75 8.82 -5.10
N GLN A 175 13.16 7.88 -4.37
CA GLN A 175 12.93 7.98 -2.94
C GLN A 175 13.75 6.91 -2.24
N THR A 176 14.28 7.27 -1.06
CA THR A 176 14.74 6.28 -0.09
C THR A 176 13.57 5.37 0.24
N GLU A 177 13.86 4.08 0.25
CA GLU A 177 12.83 3.07 0.28
C GLU A 177 13.14 2.00 1.31
N HIS A 178 12.15 1.76 2.19
CA HIS A 178 12.13 0.64 3.12
C HIS A 178 11.43 -0.54 2.47
N VAL A 179 12.16 -1.64 2.29
CA VAL A 179 11.58 -2.85 1.69
C VAL A 179 10.28 -3.29 2.38
N LEU A 180 10.22 -3.23 3.71
CA LEU A 180 9.02 -3.40 4.52
C LEU A 180 8.67 -2.08 5.19
N GLU A 181 7.46 -1.57 5.02
CA GLU A 181 7.04 -0.27 5.56
C GLU A 181 6.80 -0.32 7.08
N TRP A 182 7.11 0.75 7.81
CA TRP A 182 6.86 0.81 9.26
C TRP A 182 5.36 0.78 9.57
N GLN A 183 4.52 1.36 8.70
CA GLN A 183 3.06 1.29 8.83
C GLN A 183 2.56 -0.16 8.89
N THR A 184 3.24 -1.13 8.26
CA THR A 184 2.88 -2.55 8.37
C THR A 184 3.04 -3.09 9.79
N ILE A 185 4.02 -2.58 10.55
CA ILE A 185 4.23 -2.94 11.96
C ILE A 185 3.17 -2.27 12.84
N GLU A 186 2.81 -1.02 12.55
CA GLU A 186 1.71 -0.32 13.23
C GLU A 186 0.37 -1.03 13.00
N GLU A 187 0.08 -1.44 11.76
CA GLU A 187 -1.11 -2.21 11.40
C GLU A 187 -1.19 -3.55 12.14
N PHE A 188 -0.04 -4.20 12.36
CA PHE A 188 0.04 -5.43 13.14
C PHE A 188 -0.40 -5.20 14.59
N PHE A 189 0.25 -4.27 15.31
CA PHE A 189 -0.04 -4.06 16.74
C PHE A 189 -1.40 -3.40 17.01
N GLY A 190 -1.95 -2.67 16.05
CA GLY A 190 -3.27 -2.04 16.14
C GLY A 190 -4.36 -2.88 15.48
N PRO A 191 -4.84 -2.51 14.27
CA PRO A 191 -6.00 -3.13 13.62
C PRO A 191 -5.98 -4.67 13.58
N TYR A 192 -4.84 -5.29 13.28
CA TYR A 192 -4.76 -6.75 13.17
C TYR A 192 -4.94 -7.44 14.53
N LEU A 193 -4.15 -7.07 15.55
CA LEU A 193 -4.26 -7.71 16.88
C LEU A 193 -5.53 -7.30 17.63
N GLU A 194 -6.03 -6.07 17.45
CA GLU A 194 -7.34 -5.67 17.95
C GLU A 194 -8.45 -6.58 17.40
N LYS A 195 -8.43 -6.84 16.08
CA LYS A 195 -9.39 -7.75 15.44
C LYS A 195 -9.18 -9.20 15.89
N HIS A 196 -7.93 -9.65 15.97
CA HIS A 196 -7.59 -11.03 16.36
C HIS A 196 -8.09 -11.34 17.78
N PHE A 197 -7.94 -10.40 18.71
CA PHE A 197 -8.35 -10.54 20.11
C PHE A 197 -9.67 -9.85 20.44
N ALA A 198 -10.52 -9.53 19.44
CA ALA A 198 -11.75 -8.78 19.65
C ALA A 198 -12.72 -9.44 20.66
N LYS A 199 -12.69 -10.78 20.75
CA LYS A 199 -13.51 -11.57 21.68
C LYS A 199 -12.80 -11.91 23.00
N THR A 200 -11.56 -11.49 23.17
CA THR A 200 -10.76 -11.81 24.35
C THR A 200 -10.85 -10.67 25.37
N GLN A 201 -11.31 -10.99 26.58
CA GLN A 201 -11.29 -10.09 27.72
C GLN A 201 -10.04 -10.36 28.56
N PHE A 202 -9.09 -9.44 28.52
CA PHE A 202 -7.86 -9.54 29.29
C PHE A 202 -8.10 -9.05 30.70
N THR A 203 -7.53 -9.72 31.70
CA THR A 203 -7.43 -9.13 33.03
C THR A 203 -6.41 -7.99 32.98
N SER A 204 -6.71 -6.86 33.60
CA SER A 204 -5.79 -5.72 33.65
C SER A 204 -4.42 -6.15 34.19
N PRO A 205 -3.31 -5.85 33.47
CA PRO A 205 -1.97 -6.10 33.97
C PRO A 205 -1.63 -5.25 35.19
N ASP A 206 -2.40 -4.19 35.44
CA ASP A 206 -2.30 -3.41 36.65
C ASP A 206 -3.06 -4.11 37.80
N PRO A 207 -2.39 -4.61 38.85
CA PRO A 207 -3.06 -5.25 39.97
C PRO A 207 -3.96 -4.30 40.78
N ASN A 208 -3.76 -2.99 40.65
CA ASN A 208 -4.55 -1.96 41.33
C ASN A 208 -5.71 -1.43 40.48
N ASP A 209 -5.83 -1.88 39.22
CA ASP A 209 -6.96 -1.55 38.35
C ASP A 209 -8.11 -2.52 38.65
N MET A 210 -8.91 -2.15 39.66
CA MET A 210 -9.97 -2.97 40.22
C MET A 210 -11.35 -2.49 39.74
N GLN A 211 -12.23 -3.44 39.44
CA GLN A 211 -13.65 -3.24 39.19
C GLN A 211 -14.45 -4.03 40.23
N GLY A 212 -14.87 -3.34 41.30
CA GLY A 212 -15.41 -3.99 42.49
C GLY A 212 -14.32 -4.78 43.22
N SER A 213 -14.58 -6.05 43.54
CA SER A 213 -13.63 -6.95 44.21
C SER A 213 -12.69 -7.70 43.26
N ALA A 214 -12.87 -7.56 41.94
CA ALA A 214 -12.07 -8.25 40.93
C ALA A 214 -11.21 -7.25 40.13
N ARG A 215 -10.14 -7.76 39.51
CA ARG A 215 -9.36 -6.96 38.55
C ARG A 215 -10.22 -6.60 37.34
N ALA A 216 -10.11 -5.35 36.92
CA ALA A 216 -10.81 -4.83 35.75
C ALA A 216 -10.48 -5.66 34.50
N LYS A 217 -11.45 -5.77 33.61
CA LYS A 217 -11.26 -6.39 32.29
C LYS A 217 -10.93 -5.31 31.27
N THR A 218 -10.06 -5.64 30.34
CA THR A 218 -9.59 -4.74 29.30
C THR A 218 -9.47 -5.46 27.96
N ASN A 219 -9.42 -4.68 26.89
CA ASN A 219 -9.20 -5.19 25.55
C ASN A 219 -7.70 -5.36 25.26
N TRP A 220 -7.37 -5.84 24.06
CA TRP A 220 -5.98 -5.99 23.60
C TRP A 220 -5.16 -4.71 23.84
N CYS A 221 -5.67 -3.56 23.42
CA CYS A 221 -4.95 -2.30 23.52
C CYS A 221 -4.65 -1.89 24.96
N GLY A 222 -5.61 -2.06 25.88
CA GLY A 222 -5.38 -1.76 27.29
C GLY A 222 -4.36 -2.70 27.92
N ALA A 223 -4.43 -4.00 27.63
CA ALA A 223 -3.45 -4.97 28.11
C ALA A 223 -2.05 -4.70 27.55
N TRP A 224 -1.93 -4.57 26.23
CA TRP A 224 -0.66 -4.34 25.55
C TRP A 224 -0.02 -3.02 25.97
N SER A 225 -0.75 -1.90 25.91
CA SER A 225 -0.19 -0.60 26.27
C SER A 225 0.21 -0.50 27.75
N THR A 226 -0.55 -1.14 28.64
CA THR A 226 -0.20 -1.19 30.07
C THR A 226 1.10 -1.96 30.29
N SER A 227 1.30 -3.08 29.62
CA SER A 227 2.50 -3.89 29.80
C SER A 227 3.72 -3.41 29.01
N TRP A 228 3.55 -2.77 27.84
CA TRP A 228 4.67 -2.48 26.90
C TRP A 228 5.09 -1.00 26.83
N VAL A 229 4.26 -0.06 27.30
CA VAL A 229 4.61 1.36 27.27
C VAL A 229 5.43 1.71 28.51
N PHE A 230 6.75 1.61 28.42
CA PHE A 230 7.65 1.92 29.54
C PHE A 230 7.85 3.45 29.63
N PRO A 231 7.39 4.12 30.71
CA PRO A 231 7.62 5.55 30.88
C PRO A 231 9.04 5.82 31.41
N GLY A 232 9.58 7.00 31.09
CA GLY A 232 10.80 7.51 31.70
C GLY A 232 12.03 6.64 31.43
N GLN A 233 12.70 6.20 32.50
CA GLN A 233 13.96 5.43 32.46
C GLN A 233 13.75 3.92 32.52
N ASN A 234 12.51 3.43 32.63
CA ASN A 234 12.25 1.99 32.70
C ASN A 234 12.72 1.32 31.41
N ARG A 235 13.62 0.35 31.54
CA ARG A 235 14.24 -0.37 30.44
C ARG A 235 14.58 -1.79 30.90
N PHE A 236 14.82 -2.69 29.95
CA PHE A 236 15.28 -4.04 30.25
C PHE A 236 16.22 -4.54 29.16
N ALA A 237 17.07 -5.49 29.52
CA ALA A 237 17.94 -6.20 28.60
C ALA A 237 17.28 -7.51 28.13
N LEU A 238 17.42 -7.84 26.84
CA LEU A 238 16.98 -9.15 26.33
C LEU A 238 17.93 -10.30 26.73
N LYS A 239 19.16 -9.98 27.11
CA LYS A 239 20.21 -10.90 27.56
C LYS A 239 20.94 -10.29 28.76
N ALA A 240 21.39 -11.12 29.70
CA ALA A 240 22.16 -10.66 30.85
C ALA A 240 23.41 -9.88 30.39
N GLY A 241 23.65 -8.71 31.00
CA GLY A 241 24.75 -7.80 30.62
C GLY A 241 24.58 -7.08 29.28
N GLY A 242 23.43 -7.23 28.60
CA GLY A 242 23.13 -6.54 27.34
C GLY A 242 22.64 -5.10 27.54
N PRO A 243 22.48 -4.33 26.44
CA PRO A 243 21.98 -2.96 26.52
C PRO A 243 20.51 -2.95 26.98
N GLU A 244 20.13 -1.97 27.78
CA GLU A 244 18.77 -1.84 28.27
C GLU A 244 17.94 -0.90 27.39
N LYS A 245 16.80 -1.38 26.90
CA LYS A 245 15.89 -0.60 26.05
C LYS A 245 14.44 -0.82 26.45
N THR A 246 13.56 0.08 26.02
CA THR A 246 12.11 -0.15 26.10
C THR A 246 11.68 -1.19 25.05
N PRO A 247 10.49 -1.81 25.18
CA PRO A 247 10.00 -2.74 24.17
C PRO A 247 10.00 -2.15 22.75
N PHE A 248 9.55 -0.89 22.60
CA PHE A 248 9.46 -0.25 21.29
C PHE A 248 10.82 0.14 20.72
N GLN A 249 11.78 0.53 21.57
CA GLN A 249 13.15 0.74 21.13
C GLN A 249 13.77 -0.57 20.65
N TRP A 250 13.45 -1.69 21.30
CA TRP A 250 13.90 -3.01 20.86
C TRP A 250 13.33 -3.42 19.50
N ILE A 251 12.07 -3.09 19.21
CA ILE A 251 11.46 -3.28 17.89
C ILE A 251 12.12 -2.38 16.84
N ALA A 252 12.28 -1.08 17.14
CA ALA A 252 12.92 -0.13 16.23
C ALA A 252 14.37 -0.53 15.90
N ASP A 253 15.08 -1.13 16.86
CA ASP A 253 16.45 -1.63 16.68
C ASP A 253 16.58 -2.79 15.69
N ALA A 254 15.50 -3.55 15.47
CA ALA A 254 15.46 -4.66 14.51
C ALA A 254 15.13 -4.20 13.08
N TYR A 255 14.81 -2.91 12.91
CA TYR A 255 14.33 -2.30 11.69
C TYR A 255 15.42 -1.41 11.04
N PRO A 256 15.48 -1.31 9.69
CA PRO A 256 16.47 -0.48 9.02
C PRO A 256 16.40 1.01 9.40
N SER A 257 17.56 1.58 9.73
CA SER A 257 17.76 2.97 10.14
C SER A 257 19.13 3.48 9.68
N LYS A 258 19.46 4.75 9.97
CA LYS A 258 20.81 5.29 9.72
C LYS A 258 21.92 4.52 10.43
N GLU A 259 21.62 3.99 11.62
CA GLU A 259 22.62 3.38 12.51
C GLU A 259 22.71 1.86 12.31
N LYS A 260 21.62 1.22 11.90
CA LYS A 260 21.53 -0.25 11.77
C LYS A 260 20.88 -0.65 10.46
N TYR A 261 21.46 -1.67 9.83
CA TYR A 261 20.96 -2.25 8.57
C TYR A 261 20.82 -1.23 7.44
N ARG A 262 21.65 -0.18 7.43
CA ARG A 262 21.61 0.89 6.43
C ARG A 262 21.80 0.37 5.00
N ASN A 263 22.57 -0.70 4.84
CA ASN A 263 22.81 -1.39 3.58
C ASN A 263 21.57 -2.08 2.99
N GLU A 264 20.47 -2.17 3.75
CA GLU A 264 19.19 -2.69 3.29
C GLU A 264 18.29 -1.62 2.66
N PHE A 265 18.69 -0.34 2.74
CA PHE A 265 18.00 0.72 2.01
C PHE A 265 18.19 0.58 0.51
N THR A 266 17.12 0.89 -0.21
CA THR A 266 17.14 0.99 -1.66
C THR A 266 16.67 2.37 -2.08
N LEU A 267 16.87 2.68 -3.36
CA LEU A 267 16.25 3.84 -4.00
C LEU A 267 15.22 3.34 -5.00
N LEU A 268 13.96 3.71 -4.80
CA LEU A 268 12.86 3.32 -5.68
C LEU A 268 12.25 4.56 -6.33
N GLN A 269 11.94 4.45 -7.62
CA GLN A 269 11.26 5.50 -8.34
C GLN A 269 9.89 5.81 -7.71
N ARG A 270 9.59 7.10 -7.49
CA ARG A 270 8.43 7.58 -6.71
C ARG A 270 7.09 6.92 -7.07
N GLY A 271 6.75 6.84 -8.35
CA GLY A 271 5.50 6.22 -8.80
C GLY A 271 5.35 4.76 -8.38
N SER A 272 6.38 3.96 -8.63
CA SER A 272 6.42 2.56 -8.19
C SER A 272 6.45 2.45 -6.67
N ASN A 273 7.11 3.38 -5.98
CA ASN A 273 7.11 3.41 -4.53
C ASN A 273 5.72 3.69 -3.95
N SER A 274 5.03 4.71 -4.47
CA SER A 274 3.65 5.03 -4.08
C SER A 274 2.70 3.87 -4.31
N VAL A 275 2.87 3.11 -5.40
CA VAL A 275 2.07 1.91 -5.63
C VAL A 275 2.42 0.84 -4.60
N LYS A 276 3.71 0.57 -4.33
CA LYS A 276 4.11 -0.42 -3.32
C LYS A 276 3.46 -0.12 -1.96
N GLY A 277 3.57 1.12 -1.46
CA GLY A 277 2.98 1.47 -0.16
C GLY A 277 1.48 1.14 -0.11
N ARG A 278 0.76 1.39 -1.21
CA ARG A 278 -0.67 1.08 -1.34
C ARG A 278 -0.97 -0.40 -1.58
N LEU A 279 -0.01 -1.22 -1.99
CA LEU A 279 -0.21 -2.66 -2.14
C LEU A 279 -0.38 -3.35 -0.77
N PHE A 280 0.31 -2.85 0.26
CA PHE A 280 0.35 -3.48 1.58
C PHE A 280 -0.62 -2.89 2.61
N ASN A 281 -1.27 -1.78 2.29
CA ASN A 281 -2.30 -1.17 3.14
C ASN A 281 -3.72 -1.43 2.57
N ASP A 282 -4.73 -0.84 3.20
CA ASP A 282 -6.13 -1.03 2.79
C ASP A 282 -6.58 -0.07 1.67
N ASP A 283 -5.75 0.90 1.27
CA ASP A 283 -6.11 1.91 0.26
C ASP A 283 -6.17 1.34 -1.15
N SER A 284 -7.10 1.79 -2.00
CA SER A 284 -7.03 1.46 -3.44
C SER A 284 -5.67 1.87 -4.05
N ILE A 285 -5.10 1.07 -4.96
CA ILE A 285 -3.84 1.42 -5.64
C ILE A 285 -3.96 2.80 -6.30
N PHE A 286 -5.03 3.02 -7.04
CA PHE A 286 -5.49 4.33 -7.50
C PHE A 286 -7.01 4.40 -7.32
N ALA A 287 -7.52 5.60 -7.01
CA ALA A 287 -8.95 5.83 -6.91
C ALA A 287 -9.64 5.51 -8.25
N GLU A 288 -10.80 4.87 -8.20
CA GLU A 288 -11.58 4.58 -9.41
C GLU A 288 -12.37 5.79 -9.89
N ALA A 289 -13.00 6.49 -8.95
CA ALA A 289 -13.79 7.69 -9.17
C ALA A 289 -12.93 8.96 -9.02
N ASP A 290 -13.40 10.02 -9.66
CA ASP A 290 -12.82 11.36 -9.53
C ASP A 290 -13.02 11.92 -8.13
N LYS A 291 -12.03 12.68 -7.66
CA LYS A 291 -12.07 13.32 -6.34
C LYS A 291 -11.89 14.82 -6.49
N LYS A 292 -12.79 15.61 -5.90
CA LYS A 292 -12.62 17.06 -5.77
C LYS A 292 -11.53 17.34 -4.75
N GLU A 293 -10.54 18.14 -5.13
CA GLU A 293 -9.45 18.62 -4.30
C GLU A 293 -9.34 20.15 -4.41
N LYS A 294 -8.60 20.78 -3.50
CA LYS A 294 -8.49 22.26 -3.45
C LYS A 294 -7.99 22.88 -4.76
N LYS A 295 -7.14 22.17 -5.51
CA LYS A 295 -6.54 22.61 -6.77
C LYS A 295 -7.27 22.11 -8.03
N GLY A 296 -8.41 21.42 -7.88
CA GLY A 296 -9.19 20.91 -9.01
C GLY A 296 -9.72 19.50 -8.79
N VAL A 297 -10.10 18.82 -9.89
CA VAL A 297 -10.58 17.44 -9.84
C VAL A 297 -9.42 16.49 -10.12
N LYS A 298 -9.02 15.70 -9.12
CA LYS A 298 -8.08 14.60 -9.30
C LYS A 298 -8.80 13.44 -9.98
N LYS A 299 -8.37 13.11 -11.20
CA LYS A 299 -9.03 12.07 -11.99
C LYS A 299 -8.75 10.66 -11.46
N GLY A 300 -9.82 9.91 -11.28
CA GLY A 300 -9.80 8.48 -11.03
C GLY A 300 -9.52 7.69 -12.30
N MET A 301 -9.26 6.40 -12.14
CA MET A 301 -8.93 5.51 -13.27
C MET A 301 -10.04 5.45 -14.33
N THR A 302 -11.32 5.56 -13.95
CA THR A 302 -12.43 5.54 -14.93
C THR A 302 -12.34 6.71 -15.91
N SER A 303 -12.17 7.94 -15.38
CA SER A 303 -12.06 9.15 -16.20
C SER A 303 -10.74 9.18 -16.95
N LEU A 304 -9.64 8.72 -16.35
CA LEU A 304 -8.37 8.60 -17.07
C LEU A 304 -8.45 7.63 -18.24
N VAL A 305 -9.04 6.45 -18.08
CA VAL A 305 -9.22 5.54 -19.20
C VAL A 305 -10.11 6.16 -20.27
N LYS A 306 -11.10 6.99 -19.92
CA LYS A 306 -11.94 7.67 -20.91
C LYS A 306 -11.22 8.78 -21.65
N ASP A 307 -10.60 9.70 -20.91
CA ASP A 307 -10.20 11.01 -21.41
C ASP A 307 -8.67 11.15 -21.57
N GLU A 308 -7.88 10.36 -20.85
CA GLU A 308 -6.41 10.47 -20.79
C GLU A 308 -5.73 9.08 -20.76
N PRO A 309 -5.95 8.23 -21.79
CA PRO A 309 -5.57 6.82 -21.75
C PRO A 309 -4.06 6.60 -21.57
N ARG A 310 -3.20 7.48 -22.09
CA ARG A 310 -1.76 7.40 -21.88
C ARG A 310 -1.36 7.61 -20.41
N LEU A 311 -2.04 8.51 -19.70
CA LEU A 311 -1.82 8.70 -18.25
C LEU A 311 -2.32 7.48 -17.46
N ALA A 312 -3.45 6.87 -17.87
CA ALA A 312 -3.89 5.60 -17.31
C ALA A 312 -2.84 4.49 -17.52
N ILE A 313 -2.28 4.36 -18.73
CA ILE A 313 -1.22 3.39 -19.05
C ILE A 313 0.04 3.66 -18.21
N ALA A 314 0.43 4.93 -18.02
CA ALA A 314 1.57 5.28 -17.17
C ALA A 314 1.36 4.87 -15.70
N ARG A 315 0.13 4.99 -15.17
CA ARG A 315 -0.21 4.47 -13.83
C ARG A 315 -0.11 2.94 -13.76
N LEU A 316 -0.55 2.22 -14.80
CA LEU A 316 -0.34 0.77 -14.89
C LEU A 316 1.14 0.39 -14.95
N ARG A 317 1.95 1.18 -15.66
CA ARG A 317 3.41 1.03 -15.67
C ARG A 317 4.00 1.17 -14.27
N ASP A 318 3.51 2.05 -13.41
CA ASP A 318 3.98 2.12 -12.02
C ASP A 318 3.71 0.84 -11.23
N VAL A 319 2.56 0.19 -11.47
CA VAL A 319 2.19 -1.10 -10.88
C VAL A 319 3.12 -2.21 -11.35
N VAL A 320 3.48 -2.22 -12.65
CA VAL A 320 4.50 -3.12 -13.18
C VAL A 320 5.84 -2.90 -12.48
N GLY A 321 6.23 -1.64 -12.25
CA GLY A 321 7.49 -1.30 -11.60
C GLY A 321 7.53 -1.75 -10.13
N ALA A 322 6.43 -1.55 -9.38
CA ALA A 322 6.30 -2.08 -8.03
C ALA A 322 6.41 -3.61 -8.00
N ARG A 323 5.81 -4.30 -8.98
CA ARG A 323 5.97 -5.76 -9.12
C ARG A 323 7.41 -6.17 -9.37
N ARG A 324 8.10 -5.50 -10.31
CA ARG A 324 9.50 -5.79 -10.65
C ARG A 324 10.41 -5.58 -9.45
N TYR A 325 10.20 -4.52 -8.70
CA TYR A 325 10.91 -4.24 -7.45
C TYR A 325 10.71 -5.35 -6.42
N LEU A 326 9.45 -5.69 -6.09
CA LEU A 326 9.13 -6.73 -5.11
C LEU A 326 9.51 -8.15 -5.57
N GLY A 327 9.66 -8.36 -6.89
CA GLY A 327 10.15 -9.60 -7.48
C GLY A 327 11.66 -9.73 -7.54
N ASP A 328 12.42 -8.65 -7.25
CA ASP A 328 13.87 -8.67 -7.27
C ASP A 328 14.45 -9.50 -6.12
N ALA A 329 15.47 -10.31 -6.39
CA ALA A 329 16.05 -11.24 -5.42
C ALA A 329 16.66 -10.53 -4.19
N LYS A 330 17.32 -9.39 -4.39
CA LYS A 330 17.96 -8.63 -3.31
C LYS A 330 16.91 -7.95 -2.44
N VAL A 331 15.90 -7.35 -3.06
CA VAL A 331 14.75 -6.75 -2.35
C VAL A 331 13.99 -7.81 -1.55
N ARG A 332 13.72 -8.96 -2.15
CA ARG A 332 13.10 -10.13 -1.48
C ARG A 332 13.91 -10.57 -0.27
N LYS A 333 15.24 -10.70 -0.43
CA LYS A 333 16.12 -11.06 0.69
C LYS A 333 16.00 -10.05 1.83
N PHE A 334 16.16 -8.76 1.56
CA PHE A 334 16.04 -7.72 2.59
C PHE A 334 14.69 -7.77 3.29
N MET A 335 13.58 -7.91 2.56
CA MET A 335 12.26 -8.00 3.17
C MET A 335 12.12 -9.26 4.05
N GLY A 336 12.65 -10.40 3.60
CA GLY A 336 12.72 -11.63 4.39
C GLY A 336 13.50 -11.45 5.69
N ASP A 337 14.70 -10.87 5.59
CA ASP A 337 15.57 -10.61 6.73
C ASP A 337 14.90 -9.67 7.76
N VAL A 338 14.31 -8.56 7.31
CA VAL A 338 13.58 -7.61 8.19
C VAL A 338 12.40 -8.31 8.86
N LYS A 339 11.59 -9.06 8.11
CA LYS A 339 10.43 -9.78 8.64
C LYS A 339 10.85 -10.77 9.73
N ILE A 340 11.90 -11.56 9.49
CA ILE A 340 12.38 -12.60 10.42
C ILE A 340 12.99 -11.95 11.66
N ARG A 341 13.80 -10.88 11.51
CA ARG A 341 14.34 -10.15 12.66
C ARG A 341 13.24 -9.58 13.56
N LEU A 342 12.20 -8.99 12.98
CA LEU A 342 11.06 -8.49 13.75
C LEU A 342 10.30 -9.61 14.44
N GLN A 343 10.09 -10.75 13.76
CA GLN A 343 9.49 -11.94 14.36
C GLN A 343 10.24 -12.38 15.62
N THR A 344 11.54 -12.65 15.48
CA THR A 344 12.40 -13.07 16.58
C THR A 344 12.39 -12.04 17.70
N ARG A 345 12.41 -10.75 17.34
CA ARG A 345 12.40 -9.67 18.31
C ARG A 345 11.10 -9.62 19.13
N PHE A 346 9.96 -9.94 18.54
CA PHE A 346 8.71 -10.03 19.29
C PHE A 346 8.78 -11.16 20.31
N ASP A 347 9.25 -12.34 19.91
CA ASP A 347 9.37 -13.49 20.82
C ASP A 347 10.36 -13.20 21.97
N GLU A 348 11.52 -12.59 21.67
CA GLU A 348 12.51 -12.20 22.69
C GLU A 348 11.92 -11.20 23.71
N ILE A 349 11.15 -10.20 23.25
CA ILE A 349 10.50 -9.23 24.12
C ILE A 349 9.45 -9.90 25.00
N GLU A 350 8.59 -10.78 24.45
CA GLU A 350 7.59 -11.49 25.24
C GLU A 350 8.23 -12.36 26.32
N THR A 351 9.29 -13.08 25.98
CA THR A 351 10.06 -13.89 26.95
C THR A 351 10.67 -13.04 28.04
N ALA A 352 11.23 -11.88 27.70
CA ALA A 352 11.83 -10.99 28.68
C ALA A 352 10.79 -10.35 29.61
N LEU A 353 9.66 -9.87 29.06
CA LEU A 353 8.57 -9.26 29.84
C LEU A 353 7.79 -10.28 30.68
N GLY A 354 7.92 -11.57 30.39
CA GLY A 354 7.40 -12.66 31.21
C GLY A 354 8.17 -12.88 32.52
N LYS A 355 9.29 -12.17 32.74
CA LYS A 355 10.12 -12.30 33.93
C LYS A 355 9.81 -11.20 34.97
N PRO A 356 9.72 -11.52 36.28
CA PRO A 356 9.38 -10.56 37.33
C PRO A 356 10.31 -9.35 37.42
N GLU A 357 11.59 -9.49 37.07
CA GLU A 357 12.58 -8.41 37.09
C GLU A 357 12.39 -7.36 36.00
N ASN A 358 11.68 -7.69 34.91
CA ASN A 358 11.52 -6.82 33.74
C ASN A 358 10.13 -6.16 33.67
N VAL A 359 9.32 -6.27 34.73
CA VAL A 359 7.98 -5.68 34.74
C VAL A 359 8.04 -4.16 34.74
N ARG A 360 7.08 -3.53 34.06
CA ARG A 360 6.95 -2.08 34.05
C ARG A 360 6.56 -1.57 35.43
N GLU A 361 7.22 -0.48 35.84
CA GLU A 361 6.75 0.33 36.96
C GLU A 361 5.91 1.51 36.47
N ILE A 362 4.77 1.71 37.11
CA ILE A 362 3.92 2.89 36.89
C ILE A 362 4.22 3.86 38.03
N ALA A 363 4.75 5.03 37.67
CA ALA A 363 5.01 6.09 38.63
C ALA A 363 3.75 6.47 39.38
N ALA A 364 3.89 6.72 40.68
CA ALA A 364 2.78 7.21 41.47
C ALA A 364 2.31 8.59 40.96
N PRO A 365 1.01 8.89 41.06
CA PRO A 365 0.52 10.23 40.79
C PRO A 365 1.30 11.28 41.59
N ARG A 366 1.55 12.45 41.01
CA ARG A 366 2.27 13.53 41.70
C ARG A 366 1.53 13.89 42.99
N GLY A 367 2.22 13.83 44.13
CA GLY A 367 1.63 14.07 45.46
C GLY A 367 1.05 12.83 46.15
N SER A 368 1.11 11.65 45.53
CA SER A 368 0.76 10.39 46.17
C SER A 368 1.84 9.97 47.19
N THR A 369 1.42 9.52 48.37
CA THR A 369 2.27 8.87 49.38
C THR A 369 2.58 7.40 49.04
N LYS A 370 1.82 6.80 48.13
CA LYS A 370 2.11 5.45 47.59
C LYS A 370 3.26 5.55 46.61
N GLY A 371 4.24 4.65 46.72
CA GLY A 371 5.37 4.54 45.80
C GLY A 371 4.98 4.05 44.40
N PRO A 372 5.95 3.96 43.47
CA PRO A 372 5.73 3.35 42.16
C PRO A 372 5.22 1.92 42.33
N ARG A 373 4.31 1.52 41.46
CA ARG A 373 3.70 0.17 41.50
C ARG A 373 4.09 -0.63 40.28
N LYS A 374 4.34 -1.93 40.50
CA LYS A 374 4.68 -2.89 39.45
C LYS A 374 3.41 -3.40 38.77
N VAL A 375 3.43 -3.50 37.45
CA VAL A 375 2.45 -4.28 36.70
C VAL A 375 2.80 -5.76 36.78
N ASP A 376 1.83 -6.62 36.51
CA ASP A 376 2.05 -8.06 36.36
C ASP A 376 2.95 -8.36 35.15
N VAL A 377 3.65 -9.49 35.23
CA VAL A 377 4.42 -10.03 34.12
C VAL A 377 3.55 -10.21 32.87
N TRP A 378 4.16 -10.00 31.70
CA TRP A 378 3.47 -10.20 30.44
C TRP A 378 3.15 -11.68 30.23
N VAL A 379 1.87 -11.97 29.99
CA VAL A 379 1.44 -13.31 29.57
C VAL A 379 1.66 -13.45 28.08
N LYS A 380 2.56 -14.35 27.70
CA LYS A 380 2.94 -14.65 26.30
C LYS A 380 1.70 -14.86 25.40
N ARG A 381 1.76 -14.26 24.19
CA ARG A 381 0.71 -14.26 23.15
C ARG A 381 1.20 -14.77 21.80
N ASP A 382 2.43 -15.30 21.74
CA ASP A 382 3.07 -15.82 20.53
C ASP A 382 3.06 -14.79 19.39
N LEU A 383 3.46 -13.55 19.68
CA LEU A 383 3.44 -12.43 18.75
C LEU A 383 4.31 -12.69 17.52
N GLY A 384 5.42 -13.43 17.63
CA GLY A 384 6.20 -13.84 16.46
C GLY A 384 5.39 -14.74 15.51
N LYS A 385 4.62 -15.70 16.05
CA LYS A 385 3.74 -16.57 15.26
C LYS A 385 2.60 -15.79 14.60
N LEU A 386 1.97 -14.87 15.34
CA LEU A 386 0.92 -14.01 14.79
C LEU A 386 1.45 -13.07 13.71
N TRP A 387 2.68 -12.55 13.87
CA TRP A 387 3.36 -11.75 12.86
C TRP A 387 3.64 -12.53 11.57
N ASP A 388 4.04 -13.80 11.67
CA ASP A 388 4.21 -14.67 10.50
C ASP A 388 2.89 -14.83 9.74
N VAL A 389 1.80 -15.15 10.43
CA VAL A 389 0.46 -15.28 9.82
C VAL A 389 0.03 -13.97 9.17
N PHE A 390 0.17 -12.85 9.88
CA PHE A 390 -0.15 -11.52 9.37
C PHE A 390 0.61 -11.19 8.08
N MET A 391 1.93 -11.36 8.08
CA MET A 391 2.77 -11.03 6.92
C MET A 391 2.47 -11.92 5.72
N ASN A 392 2.21 -13.21 5.94
CA ASN A 392 1.78 -14.13 4.88
C ASN A 392 0.47 -13.67 4.23
N ASN A 393 -0.53 -13.29 5.04
CA ASN A 393 -1.81 -12.79 4.52
C ASN A 393 -1.63 -11.47 3.78
N LYS A 394 -0.87 -10.51 4.35
CA LYS A 394 -0.58 -9.22 3.70
C LYS A 394 0.08 -9.39 2.34
N TRP A 395 0.98 -10.36 2.18
CA TRP A 395 1.61 -10.65 0.89
C TRP A 395 0.62 -11.22 -0.14
N VAL A 396 -0.25 -12.14 0.30
CA VAL A 396 -1.32 -12.71 -0.54
C VAL A 396 -2.30 -11.62 -0.97
N ASP A 397 -2.70 -10.74 -0.05
CA ASP A 397 -3.61 -9.63 -0.32
C ASP A 397 -2.98 -8.64 -1.30
N ALA A 398 -1.72 -8.25 -1.10
CA ALA A 398 -0.97 -7.40 -2.02
C ALA A 398 -0.91 -7.99 -3.44
N LYS A 399 -0.63 -9.30 -3.55
CA LYS A 399 -0.62 -10.02 -4.84
C LYS A 399 -1.98 -9.97 -5.52
N ASN A 400 -3.04 -10.31 -4.80
CA ASN A 400 -4.40 -10.37 -5.33
C ASN A 400 -4.90 -8.99 -5.74
N LYS A 401 -4.63 -7.97 -4.92
CA LYS A 401 -4.96 -6.57 -5.18
C LYS A 401 -4.28 -6.06 -6.44
N GLN A 402 -2.98 -6.35 -6.60
CA GLN A 402 -2.24 -6.02 -7.81
C GLN A 402 -2.84 -6.69 -9.06
N GLN A 403 -3.09 -8.00 -8.99
CA GLN A 403 -3.61 -8.78 -10.11
C GLN A 403 -4.98 -8.26 -10.56
N LYS A 404 -5.93 -8.14 -9.63
CA LYS A 404 -7.29 -7.65 -9.91
C LYS A 404 -7.28 -6.25 -10.51
N PHE A 405 -6.42 -5.37 -10.00
CA PHE A 405 -6.28 -4.01 -10.51
C PHE A 405 -5.77 -4.01 -11.96
N MET A 406 -4.71 -4.77 -12.25
CA MET A 406 -4.13 -4.84 -13.59
C MET A 406 -5.08 -5.46 -14.60
N GLU A 407 -5.74 -6.58 -14.26
CA GLU A 407 -6.71 -7.25 -15.14
C GLU A 407 -7.86 -6.32 -15.53
N LYS A 408 -8.46 -5.64 -14.54
CA LYS A 408 -9.56 -4.70 -14.75
C LYS A 408 -9.16 -3.61 -15.73
N TRP A 409 -8.06 -2.90 -15.46
CA TRP A 409 -7.72 -1.70 -16.23
C TRP A 409 -7.07 -2.00 -17.58
N ILE A 410 -6.33 -3.11 -17.72
CA ILE A 410 -5.88 -3.62 -19.03
C ILE A 410 -7.10 -3.87 -19.93
N LEU A 411 -8.11 -4.57 -19.42
CA LEU A 411 -9.32 -4.87 -20.20
C LEU A 411 -10.08 -3.61 -20.60
N GLN A 412 -10.26 -2.67 -19.67
CA GLN A 412 -10.96 -1.41 -19.93
C GLN A 412 -10.26 -0.56 -21.00
N ILE A 413 -8.93 -0.44 -20.95
CA ILE A 413 -8.15 0.29 -21.97
C ILE A 413 -8.24 -0.43 -23.32
N LYS A 414 -8.07 -1.76 -23.34
CA LYS A 414 -8.17 -2.56 -24.56
C LYS A 414 -9.50 -2.36 -25.27
N ASN A 415 -10.60 -2.51 -24.53
CA ASN A 415 -11.95 -2.45 -25.09
C ASN A 415 -12.30 -1.05 -25.60
N LYS A 416 -11.75 0.00 -24.98
CA LYS A 416 -12.08 1.38 -25.33
C LYS A 416 -11.21 1.96 -26.44
N HIS A 417 -9.92 1.64 -26.47
CA HIS A 417 -8.96 2.32 -27.35
C HIS A 417 -8.25 1.39 -28.32
N CYS A 418 -8.11 0.11 -27.99
CA CYS A 418 -7.21 -0.82 -28.69
C CYS A 418 -7.88 -2.15 -29.06
N THR A 419 -9.10 -2.07 -29.60
CA THR A 419 -9.78 -3.26 -30.16
C THR A 419 -9.13 -3.69 -31.48
N ALA A 420 -9.31 -4.96 -31.85
CA ALA A 420 -8.77 -5.48 -33.12
C ALA A 420 -9.30 -4.71 -34.34
N ALA A 421 -10.60 -4.36 -34.34
CA ALA A 421 -11.22 -3.55 -35.39
C ALA A 421 -10.62 -2.14 -35.44
N MET A 422 -10.40 -1.52 -34.28
CA MET A 422 -9.79 -0.20 -34.18
C MET A 422 -8.36 -0.15 -34.70
N ILE A 423 -7.57 -1.20 -34.45
CA ILE A 423 -6.19 -1.33 -34.96
C ILE A 423 -6.19 -1.62 -36.46
N LYS A 424 -7.09 -2.51 -36.94
CA LYS A 424 -7.21 -2.85 -38.37
C LYS A 424 -7.62 -1.66 -39.23
N ALA A 425 -8.38 -0.72 -38.67
CA ALA A 425 -8.80 0.50 -39.34
C ALA A 425 -7.69 1.56 -39.47
N LEU A 426 -6.56 1.40 -38.79
CA LEU A 426 -5.42 2.31 -38.94
C LEU A 426 -4.67 2.01 -40.25
N PRO A 427 -4.17 3.04 -40.97
CA PRO A 427 -3.30 2.85 -42.13
C PRO A 427 -2.12 1.92 -41.81
N LYS A 428 -1.65 1.13 -42.78
CA LYS A 428 -0.44 0.31 -42.58
C LYS A 428 0.82 1.18 -42.50
N ASP A 429 0.85 2.23 -43.30
CA ASP A 429 1.94 3.21 -43.37
C ASP A 429 1.70 4.34 -42.36
N LYS A 430 2.55 4.42 -41.33
CA LYS A 430 2.44 5.41 -40.24
C LYS A 430 2.52 6.86 -40.74
N SER A 431 3.20 7.10 -41.87
CA SER A 431 3.33 8.45 -42.44
C SER A 431 2.02 9.00 -42.99
N LYS A 432 1.03 8.11 -43.21
CA LYS A 432 -0.31 8.45 -43.72
C LYS A 432 -1.35 8.63 -42.62
N ASP A 433 -0.95 8.52 -41.35
CA ASP A 433 -1.88 8.71 -40.24
C ASP A 433 -2.32 10.17 -40.16
N THR A 434 -3.62 10.40 -39.99
CA THR A 434 -4.09 11.69 -39.47
C THR A 434 -3.60 11.88 -38.03
N PRO A 435 -3.56 13.12 -37.50
CA PRO A 435 -3.17 13.35 -36.10
C PRO A 435 -3.94 12.47 -35.09
N GLN A 436 -5.24 12.24 -35.30
CA GLN A 436 -6.06 11.39 -34.43
C GLN A 436 -5.72 9.90 -34.58
N GLN A 437 -5.41 9.44 -35.80
CA GLN A 437 -4.97 8.06 -36.04
C GLN A 437 -3.61 7.81 -35.41
N SER A 438 -2.69 8.77 -35.53
CA SER A 438 -1.36 8.72 -34.92
C SER A 438 -1.46 8.63 -33.39
N GLU A 439 -2.26 9.50 -32.76
CA GLU A 439 -2.50 9.45 -31.30
C GLU A 439 -3.07 8.11 -30.86
N LYS A 440 -4.07 7.59 -31.59
CA LYS A 440 -4.67 6.28 -31.29
C LYS A 440 -3.66 5.15 -31.44
N ARG A 441 -2.79 5.21 -32.45
CA ARG A 441 -1.71 4.24 -32.64
C ARG A 441 -0.75 4.29 -31.46
N GLU A 442 -0.31 5.47 -31.04
CA GLU A 442 0.58 5.65 -29.89
C GLU A 442 -0.02 5.07 -28.61
N VAL A 443 -1.30 5.32 -28.33
CA VAL A 443 -2.00 4.72 -27.18
C VAL A 443 -1.93 3.19 -27.22
N CYS A 444 -2.10 2.58 -28.40
CA CYS A 444 -2.06 1.13 -28.52
C CYS A 444 -0.66 0.54 -28.50
N GLU A 445 0.35 1.27 -28.96
CA GLU A 445 1.76 0.90 -28.81
C GLU A 445 2.18 0.96 -27.34
N ASP A 446 1.84 2.05 -26.63
CA ASP A 446 2.07 2.21 -25.19
C ASP A 446 1.36 1.10 -24.38
N TYR A 447 0.09 0.81 -24.72
CA TYR A 447 -0.68 -0.28 -24.11
C TYR A 447 -0.02 -1.64 -24.33
N THR A 448 0.38 -1.94 -25.58
CA THR A 448 0.99 -3.23 -25.93
C THR A 448 2.32 -3.42 -25.20
N ALA A 449 3.14 -2.39 -25.14
CA ALA A 449 4.39 -2.39 -24.39
C ALA A 449 4.15 -2.62 -22.88
N MET A 450 3.18 -1.92 -22.29
CA MET A 450 2.82 -2.09 -20.88
C MET A 450 2.30 -3.51 -20.58
N VAL A 451 1.42 -4.08 -21.42
CA VAL A 451 0.93 -5.46 -21.26
C VAL A 451 2.07 -6.47 -21.38
N LYS A 452 2.99 -6.27 -22.33
CA LYS A 452 4.21 -7.10 -22.43
C LYS A 452 5.04 -6.98 -21.16
N GLY A 453 5.27 -5.76 -20.67
CA GLY A 453 6.00 -5.49 -19.43
C GLY A 453 5.38 -6.16 -18.21
N TRP A 454 4.05 -6.17 -18.11
CA TRP A 454 3.28 -6.87 -17.09
C TRP A 454 3.47 -8.39 -17.16
N LYS A 455 3.29 -8.99 -18.35
CA LYS A 455 3.53 -10.43 -18.56
C LYS A 455 4.97 -10.83 -18.22
N ASP A 456 5.94 -10.02 -18.62
CA ASP A 456 7.34 -10.26 -18.29
C ASP A 456 7.59 -10.17 -16.77
N ALA A 457 6.98 -9.20 -16.09
CA ALA A 457 7.05 -9.10 -14.62
C ALA A 457 6.32 -10.24 -13.89
N GLN A 458 5.32 -10.88 -14.52
CA GLN A 458 4.64 -12.04 -13.96
C GLN A 458 5.49 -13.32 -13.97
N LYS A 459 6.54 -13.39 -14.80
CA LYS A 459 7.49 -14.52 -14.82
C LYS A 459 8.32 -14.62 -13.54
N SER A 460 8.58 -13.50 -12.88
CA SER A 460 9.24 -13.49 -11.57
C SER A 460 8.28 -13.97 -10.48
N PRO A 461 8.71 -14.88 -9.60
CA PRO A 461 7.86 -15.36 -8.51
C PRO A 461 7.44 -14.19 -7.61
N PHE A 462 6.14 -14.09 -7.38
CA PHE A 462 5.55 -13.18 -6.38
C PHE A 462 5.10 -13.99 -5.16
N THR A 463 5.98 -14.86 -4.68
CA THR A 463 5.80 -15.61 -3.42
C THR A 463 6.38 -14.82 -2.26
N ALA A 464 5.86 -15.02 -1.06
CA ALA A 464 6.42 -14.39 0.13
C ALA A 464 7.90 -14.78 0.27
N PRO A 465 8.83 -13.83 0.48
CA PRO A 465 10.26 -14.13 0.41
C PRO A 465 10.74 -15.02 1.57
N TRP A 466 10.05 -15.00 2.70
CA TRP A 466 10.38 -15.80 3.88
C TRP A 466 9.86 -17.25 3.82
N THR A 467 9.09 -17.66 2.80
CA THR A 467 8.65 -19.07 2.68
C THR A 467 9.75 -19.98 2.15
N ALA A 468 10.72 -19.43 1.41
CA ALA A 468 11.85 -20.19 0.86
C ALA A 468 13.01 -20.35 1.88
N LEU A 469 12.97 -19.61 3.00
CA LEU A 469 13.97 -19.66 4.06
C LEU A 469 13.64 -20.70 5.14
N LYS A 470 12.52 -21.42 5.03
CA LYS A 470 12.31 -22.62 5.81
C LYS A 470 13.20 -23.70 5.23
N ASP A 471 14.30 -23.98 5.92
CA ASP A 471 15.21 -25.08 5.62
C ASP A 471 14.41 -26.35 5.23
N PRO A 472 14.79 -27.08 4.18
CA PRO A 472 14.23 -28.40 3.90
C PRO A 472 14.57 -29.43 5.00
N ALA A 473 15.45 -29.09 5.94
CA ALA A 473 15.79 -29.88 7.11
C ALA A 473 14.85 -29.58 8.29
N GLY A 474 13.62 -30.08 8.19
CA GLY A 474 12.85 -30.52 9.35
C GLY A 474 12.34 -29.46 10.33
N ASP A 475 11.17 -28.89 10.05
CA ASP A 475 10.20 -28.71 11.13
C ASP A 475 8.77 -28.75 10.60
N ARG A 476 8.05 -29.83 10.94
CA ARG A 476 6.63 -30.02 10.62
C ARG A 476 5.82 -29.18 11.60
N HIS A 477 5.72 -27.88 11.33
CA HIS A 477 4.64 -27.09 11.91
C HIS A 477 3.35 -27.36 11.14
N THR A 478 2.62 -28.38 11.61
CA THR A 478 1.22 -28.59 11.27
C THR A 478 0.43 -27.33 11.64
N PRO A 479 -0.38 -26.76 10.73
CA PRO A 479 -1.23 -25.62 11.08
C PRO A 479 -2.16 -26.01 12.24
N PRO A 480 -2.49 -25.07 13.15
CA PRO A 480 -3.39 -25.38 14.25
C PRO A 480 -4.74 -25.80 13.69
N THR A 481 -5.14 -27.02 14.06
CA THR A 481 -6.49 -27.52 13.92
C THR A 481 -7.44 -26.48 14.53
N LYS A 482 -8.48 -26.09 13.78
CA LYS A 482 -9.54 -25.23 14.30
C LYS A 482 -10.09 -25.85 15.58
N VAL A 483 -9.93 -25.18 16.71
CA VAL A 483 -10.73 -25.45 17.89
C VAL A 483 -12.12 -24.89 17.57
N VAL A 484 -13.10 -25.79 17.47
CA VAL A 484 -14.53 -25.47 17.36
C VAL A 484 -15.02 -24.93 18.69
#